data_AF-A0A2K8Z9I7-F1
#
_entry.id   AF-A0A2K8Z9I7-F1
#
_cell.length_a   1.000
_cell.length_b   1.000
_cell.length_c   1.000
_cell.angle_alpha   90.00
_cell.angle_beta   90.00
_cell.angle_gamma   90.00
#
_symmetry.space_group_name_H-M   'P 1'
#
loop_
_entity.id
_entity.type
_entity.pdbx_description
1 polymer ?
#
loop_
_entity_poly.entity_id
_entity_poly.type
_entity_poly.pdbx_seq_one_letter_code
_entity_poly.pdbx_strand_id
1 'polypeptide(L)'
;MNNFLNFLASAVLSLLVICLATHDAQAQTANLSVSTQLDCASGHYLATMQIRASDATSFSIGTSSVFLTYDPNSLTFVSYQSLNFDQNSLCGDQALWDMHSSDGTSPGLFNLTMSLNSTSVSCPLINNTDWVSIGTITFNVKNPDGNPALNFVPNFSSFNAVPANNGVVRIQTGQFTGVNQAGVLRCAPVCSLSLTTPSLPVGQAGSAYNQALAVSGGTAPLAYTVVGGSLPAGLSLSPTTGVISGTPTLATTTSFTVLVTDSQSCSAQSALSITTSAAPVCSLSAVVTPGLCSTANNQYTLTGTLSLTNATAGSLLIADGNLSAIVSITANQTTASFSLAGLTSDGAAHTVSTSLTGCNNTSSTYISPQSCALPPCLSTDCIPITVSRL
;
A
#
# COMPACT_ATOMS: atom_id res chain seq x y z
N MET A 1 -94.11 -38.74 -30.09
CA MET A 1 -93.50 -38.70 -28.75
C MET A 1 -91.96 -38.75 -28.77
N ASN A 2 -91.31 -39.29 -29.81
CA ASN A 2 -89.84 -39.30 -29.93
C ASN A 2 -89.20 -37.95 -30.34
N ASN A 3 -89.95 -37.01 -30.92
CA ASN A 3 -89.40 -35.70 -31.29
C ASN A 3 -89.39 -34.67 -30.13
N PHE A 4 -90.14 -34.92 -29.05
CA PHE A 4 -90.16 -34.04 -27.87
C PHE A 4 -89.05 -34.40 -26.86
N LEU A 5 -88.67 -35.68 -26.76
CA LEU A 5 -87.52 -36.10 -25.94
C LEU A 5 -86.17 -35.65 -26.52
N ASN A 6 -86.01 -35.64 -27.85
CA ASN A 6 -84.78 -35.14 -28.49
C ASN A 6 -84.60 -33.62 -28.34
N PHE A 7 -85.70 -32.86 -28.22
CA PHE A 7 -85.64 -31.41 -28.03
C PHE A 7 -85.25 -31.01 -26.59
N LEU A 8 -85.71 -31.76 -25.57
CA LEU A 8 -85.26 -31.56 -24.18
C LEU A 8 -83.81 -32.01 -23.96
N ALA A 9 -83.36 -33.11 -24.59
CA ALA A 9 -81.96 -33.57 -24.48
C ALA A 9 -80.97 -32.59 -25.14
N SER A 10 -81.34 -32.00 -26.28
CA SER A 10 -80.51 -30.97 -26.95
C SER A 10 -80.46 -29.65 -26.17
N ALA A 11 -81.56 -29.21 -25.56
CA ALA A 11 -81.57 -27.97 -24.78
C ALA A 11 -80.79 -28.08 -23.47
N VAL A 12 -80.81 -29.24 -22.79
CA VAL A 12 -80.01 -29.47 -21.58
C VAL A 12 -78.53 -29.64 -21.91
N LEU A 13 -78.18 -30.26 -23.05
CA LEU A 13 -76.79 -30.35 -23.51
C LEU A 13 -76.26 -28.98 -23.96
N SER A 14 -77.08 -28.13 -24.58
CA SER A 14 -76.70 -26.75 -24.92
C SER A 14 -76.59 -25.83 -23.70
N LEU A 15 -77.44 -25.98 -22.67
CA LEU A 15 -77.32 -25.19 -21.43
C LEU A 15 -76.14 -25.64 -20.56
N LEU A 16 -75.81 -26.93 -20.56
CA LEU A 16 -74.62 -27.47 -19.88
C LEU A 16 -73.32 -27.06 -20.63
N VAL A 17 -73.36 -26.97 -21.96
CA VAL A 17 -72.22 -26.50 -22.77
C VAL A 17 -72.02 -24.97 -22.68
N ILE A 18 -73.09 -24.19 -22.47
CA ILE A 18 -72.97 -22.74 -22.25
C ILE A 18 -72.48 -22.41 -20.83
N CYS A 19 -72.70 -23.29 -19.83
CA CYS A 19 -72.19 -23.09 -18.47
C CYS A 19 -70.75 -23.61 -18.24
N LEU A 20 -70.15 -24.31 -19.22
CA LEU A 20 -68.78 -24.84 -19.13
C LEU A 20 -67.78 -24.16 -20.09
N ALA A 21 -68.22 -23.21 -20.92
CA ALA A 21 -67.36 -22.44 -21.82
C ALA A 21 -67.12 -20.99 -21.37
N THR A 22 -67.51 -20.63 -20.14
CA THR A 22 -66.93 -19.51 -19.40
C THR A 22 -66.12 -20.06 -18.23
N HIS A 23 -65.16 -20.93 -18.50
CA HIS A 23 -63.94 -20.85 -17.68
C HIS A 23 -63.35 -19.50 -18.04
N ASP A 24 -63.54 -18.51 -17.15
CA ASP A 24 -62.67 -17.36 -17.06
C ASP A 24 -61.26 -17.87 -17.35
N ALA A 25 -60.69 -17.48 -18.48
CA ALA A 25 -59.26 -17.65 -18.70
C ALA A 25 -58.62 -16.76 -17.64
N GLN A 26 -58.40 -17.33 -16.45
CA GLN A 26 -57.81 -16.66 -15.30
C GLN A 26 -56.50 -16.08 -15.83
N ALA A 27 -56.44 -14.75 -15.93
CA ALA A 27 -55.23 -14.07 -16.32
C ALA A 27 -54.15 -14.52 -15.34
N GLN A 28 -53.17 -15.28 -15.84
CA GLN A 28 -52.02 -15.64 -15.03
C GLN A 28 -51.30 -14.35 -14.65
N THR A 29 -50.78 -14.28 -13.44
CA THR A 29 -50.10 -13.10 -12.95
C THR A 29 -48.67 -13.43 -12.59
N ALA A 30 -47.80 -12.46 -12.83
CA ALA A 30 -46.38 -12.56 -12.54
C ALA A 30 -45.95 -11.34 -11.73
N ASN A 31 -44.95 -11.55 -10.89
CA ASN A 31 -44.25 -10.50 -10.18
C ASN A 31 -42.95 -10.20 -10.90
N LEU A 32 -42.64 -8.93 -11.03
CA LEU A 32 -41.38 -8.43 -11.56
C LEU A 32 -40.63 -7.72 -10.44
N SER A 33 -39.35 -8.04 -10.31
CA SER A 33 -38.44 -7.41 -9.38
C SER A 33 -37.25 -6.84 -10.13
N VAL A 34 -36.78 -5.69 -9.68
CA VAL A 34 -35.48 -5.13 -10.05
C VAL A 34 -34.63 -5.02 -8.82
N SER A 35 -33.49 -5.69 -8.87
CA SER A 35 -32.39 -5.49 -7.93
C SER A 35 -31.37 -4.56 -8.58
N THR A 36 -30.77 -3.69 -7.78
CA THR A 36 -29.76 -2.75 -8.25
C THR A 36 -28.49 -2.88 -7.43
N GLN A 37 -27.35 -2.80 -8.12
CA GLN A 37 -26.02 -2.90 -7.50
C GLN A 37 -25.05 -1.98 -8.24
N LEU A 38 -24.16 -1.31 -7.51
CA LEU A 38 -23.01 -0.63 -8.11
C LEU A 38 -21.89 -1.65 -8.35
N ASP A 39 -21.45 -1.81 -9.60
CA ASP A 39 -20.24 -2.54 -9.93
C ASP A 39 -19.02 -1.63 -9.82
N CYS A 40 -18.22 -1.89 -8.81
CA CYS A 40 -17.07 -1.07 -8.45
C CYS A 40 -15.86 -1.27 -9.34
N ALA A 41 -15.77 -2.38 -10.08
CA ALA A 41 -14.67 -2.60 -11.01
C ALA A 41 -14.86 -1.77 -12.29
N SER A 42 -16.11 -1.64 -12.74
CA SER A 42 -16.46 -0.91 -13.96
C SER A 42 -16.95 0.53 -13.71
N GLY A 43 -17.34 0.86 -12.48
CA GLY A 43 -17.93 2.16 -12.12
C GLY A 43 -19.38 2.31 -12.61
N HIS A 44 -20.02 1.22 -13.03
CA HIS A 44 -21.37 1.22 -13.57
C HIS A 44 -22.41 0.79 -12.54
N TYR A 45 -23.61 1.33 -12.67
CA TYR A 45 -24.78 0.90 -11.93
C TYR A 45 -25.52 -0.18 -12.71
N LEU A 46 -25.62 -1.38 -12.14
CA LEU A 46 -26.28 -2.54 -12.73
C LEU A 46 -27.67 -2.70 -12.14
N ALA A 47 -28.68 -2.85 -13.00
CA ALA A 47 -30.05 -3.20 -12.63
C ALA A 47 -30.40 -4.57 -13.20
N THR A 48 -30.56 -5.57 -12.34
CA THR A 48 -30.93 -6.93 -12.72
C THR A 48 -32.44 -7.11 -12.59
N MET A 49 -33.08 -7.50 -13.69
CA MET A 49 -34.51 -7.80 -13.75
C MET A 49 -34.76 -9.27 -13.48
N GLN A 50 -35.74 -9.55 -12.63
CA GLN A 50 -36.16 -10.90 -12.28
C GLN A 50 -37.67 -11.03 -12.35
N ILE A 51 -38.15 -12.20 -12.76
CA ILE A 51 -39.58 -12.53 -12.85
C ILE A 51 -39.90 -13.80 -12.07
N ARG A 52 -41.11 -13.87 -11.52
CA ARG A 52 -41.64 -15.02 -10.80
C ARG A 52 -43.15 -15.13 -11.02
N ALA A 53 -43.70 -16.34 -11.10
CA ALA A 53 -45.14 -16.53 -11.18
C ALA A 53 -45.82 -16.18 -9.85
N SER A 54 -46.96 -15.50 -9.89
CA SER A 54 -47.71 -15.10 -8.69
C SER A 54 -48.77 -16.12 -8.30
N ASP A 55 -49.48 -16.69 -9.29
CA ASP A 55 -50.67 -17.54 -9.10
C ASP A 55 -50.62 -18.89 -9.83
N ALA A 56 -49.89 -19.00 -10.94
CA ALA A 56 -49.68 -20.24 -11.68
C ALA A 56 -48.56 -21.11 -11.06
N THR A 57 -48.69 -22.45 -11.14
CA THR A 57 -47.61 -23.38 -10.75
C THR A 57 -46.37 -23.23 -11.63
N SER A 58 -46.57 -22.85 -12.90
CA SER A 58 -45.54 -22.35 -13.81
C SER A 58 -46.18 -21.79 -15.08
N PHE A 59 -45.50 -20.88 -15.80
CA PHE A 59 -45.93 -20.43 -17.14
C PHE A 59 -44.74 -20.20 -18.07
N SER A 60 -45.04 -20.27 -19.37
CA SER A 60 -44.13 -19.95 -20.47
C SER A 60 -44.40 -18.52 -20.96
N ILE A 61 -43.35 -17.73 -21.10
CA ILE A 61 -43.44 -16.40 -21.70
C ILE A 61 -43.27 -16.54 -23.22
N GLY A 62 -44.15 -15.88 -23.98
CA GLY A 62 -44.04 -15.65 -25.41
C GLY A 62 -43.43 -14.27 -25.72
N THR A 63 -44.03 -13.53 -26.66
CA THR A 63 -43.64 -12.14 -26.89
C THR A 63 -44.15 -11.22 -25.79
N SER A 64 -43.30 -10.33 -25.30
CA SER A 64 -43.64 -9.43 -24.20
C SER A 64 -42.95 -8.08 -24.29
N SER A 65 -43.57 -7.07 -23.72
CA SER A 65 -43.00 -5.73 -23.61
C SER A 65 -43.11 -5.24 -22.17
N VAL A 66 -42.01 -4.73 -21.64
CA VAL A 66 -41.87 -4.13 -20.31
C VAL A 66 -41.41 -2.70 -20.49
N PHE A 67 -42.14 -1.76 -19.89
CA PHE A 67 -41.77 -0.34 -19.94
C PHE A 67 -41.08 0.07 -18.64
N LEU A 68 -39.92 0.68 -18.80
CA LEU A 68 -39.05 1.15 -17.71
C LEU A 68 -38.85 2.65 -17.81
N THR A 69 -38.83 3.32 -16.67
CA THR A 69 -38.47 4.74 -16.56
C THR A 69 -37.34 4.90 -15.56
N TYR A 70 -36.46 5.85 -15.83
CA TYR A 70 -35.36 6.21 -14.93
C TYR A 70 -35.23 7.73 -14.88
N ASP A 71 -34.64 8.26 -13.81
CA ASP A 71 -34.33 9.69 -13.75
C ASP A 71 -33.08 10.03 -14.59
N PRO A 72 -33.22 10.76 -15.72
CA PRO A 72 -32.08 11.11 -16.57
C PRO A 72 -31.17 12.19 -15.97
N ASN A 73 -31.57 12.83 -14.88
CA ASN A 73 -30.67 13.71 -14.12
C ASN A 73 -29.69 12.89 -13.26
N SER A 74 -30.05 11.66 -12.90
CA SER A 74 -29.25 10.82 -12.00
C SER A 74 -28.52 9.68 -12.73
N LEU A 75 -29.06 9.15 -13.83
CA LEU A 75 -28.44 8.08 -14.61
C LEU A 75 -28.27 8.44 -16.09
N THR A 76 -27.34 7.78 -16.77
CA THR A 76 -27.36 7.60 -18.23
C THR A 76 -27.31 6.12 -18.57
N PHE A 77 -28.18 5.66 -19.46
CA PHE A 77 -28.10 4.31 -19.98
C PHE A 77 -26.78 4.06 -20.72
N VAL A 78 -26.22 2.87 -20.56
CA VAL A 78 -24.98 2.42 -21.22
C VAL A 78 -25.29 1.25 -22.13
N SER A 79 -25.81 0.16 -21.56
CA SER A 79 -26.03 -1.09 -22.28
C SER A 79 -27.08 -1.95 -21.61
N TYR A 80 -27.54 -2.96 -22.33
CA TYR A 80 -28.34 -4.05 -21.80
C TYR A 80 -27.73 -5.38 -22.25
N GLN A 81 -27.75 -6.35 -21.35
CA GLN A 81 -27.42 -7.73 -21.65
C GLN A 81 -28.59 -8.62 -21.24
N SER A 82 -29.20 -9.29 -22.23
CA SER A 82 -30.09 -10.42 -21.93
C SER A 82 -29.26 -11.54 -21.33
N LEU A 83 -29.72 -12.10 -20.21
CA LEU A 83 -29.16 -13.36 -19.72
C LEU A 83 -29.66 -14.46 -20.66
N ASN A 84 -28.84 -14.78 -21.67
CA ASN A 84 -29.09 -15.91 -22.57
C ASN A 84 -29.30 -17.16 -21.71
N PHE A 85 -30.47 -17.78 -21.82
CA PHE A 85 -30.67 -19.15 -21.37
C PHE A 85 -29.94 -20.07 -22.35
N ASP A 86 -28.61 -20.18 -22.18
CA ASP A 86 -27.67 -21.00 -22.95
C ASP A 86 -27.61 -20.70 -24.46
N GLN A 87 -26.39 -20.50 -25.00
CA GLN A 87 -26.16 -20.33 -26.44
C GLN A 87 -26.56 -21.58 -27.26
N ASN A 88 -26.88 -22.70 -26.60
CA ASN A 88 -27.37 -23.93 -27.23
C ASN A 88 -28.87 -24.23 -26.98
N SER A 89 -29.59 -23.42 -26.19
CA SER A 89 -31.04 -23.60 -25.97
C SER A 89 -31.80 -22.45 -26.63
N LEU A 90 -32.23 -22.68 -27.87
CA LEU A 90 -33.12 -21.82 -28.64
C LEU A 90 -34.41 -21.51 -27.85
N CYS A 91 -34.44 -20.34 -27.20
CA CYS A 91 -35.65 -19.67 -26.71
C CYS A 91 -35.76 -18.23 -27.28
N GLY A 92 -35.33 -18.01 -28.52
CA GLY A 92 -35.70 -16.83 -29.34
C GLY A 92 -34.54 -16.00 -29.90
N ASP A 93 -34.57 -15.79 -31.21
CA ASP A 93 -33.74 -14.83 -31.95
C ASP A 93 -33.93 -13.39 -31.43
N GLN A 94 -32.81 -12.67 -31.31
CA GLN A 94 -32.67 -11.21 -31.25
C GLN A 94 -33.72 -10.46 -30.41
N ALA A 95 -33.36 -10.05 -29.19
CA ALA A 95 -34.03 -8.96 -28.50
C ALA A 95 -33.89 -7.68 -29.34
N LEU A 96 -34.89 -7.35 -30.15
CA LEU A 96 -34.94 -6.11 -30.91
C LEU A 96 -35.34 -4.97 -29.99
N TRP A 97 -34.37 -4.09 -29.72
CA TRP A 97 -34.59 -2.82 -29.03
C TRP A 97 -35.04 -1.77 -30.04
N ASP A 98 -36.25 -1.24 -29.86
CA ASP A 98 -36.66 0.01 -30.49
C ASP A 98 -36.69 1.09 -29.41
N MET A 99 -35.72 2.02 -29.45
CA MET A 99 -35.79 3.24 -28.67
C MET A 99 -36.93 4.08 -29.23
N HIS A 100 -38.16 3.86 -28.74
CA HIS A 100 -39.22 4.81 -29.02
C HIS A 100 -38.82 6.15 -28.43
N SER A 101 -38.70 7.13 -29.33
CA SER A 101 -38.31 8.50 -29.04
C SER A 101 -39.10 9.04 -27.85
N SER A 102 -38.40 9.70 -26.94
CA SER A 102 -38.95 10.58 -25.92
C SER A 102 -40.21 11.29 -26.42
N ASP A 103 -41.34 11.08 -25.75
CA ASP A 103 -42.55 11.88 -25.96
C ASP A 103 -42.38 13.31 -25.40
N GLY A 104 -41.17 13.87 -25.40
CA GLY A 104 -40.82 15.23 -24.97
C GLY A 104 -41.22 15.65 -23.55
N THR A 105 -41.93 14.80 -22.81
CA THR A 105 -42.64 15.14 -21.56
C THR A 105 -42.36 14.14 -20.44
N SER A 106 -41.94 12.92 -20.78
CA SER A 106 -41.53 11.89 -19.82
C SER A 106 -40.00 11.69 -19.84
N PRO A 107 -39.29 11.95 -18.73
CA PRO A 107 -37.86 11.69 -18.66
C PRO A 107 -37.57 10.18 -18.80
N GLY A 108 -36.77 9.79 -19.79
CA GLY A 108 -36.09 8.48 -19.83
C GLY A 108 -36.98 7.23 -19.99
N LEU A 109 -38.07 7.29 -20.75
CA LEU A 109 -38.87 6.09 -21.07
C LEU A 109 -38.07 5.13 -21.99
N PHE A 110 -37.90 3.90 -21.54
CA PHE A 110 -37.42 2.78 -22.35
C PHE A 110 -38.54 1.76 -22.56
N ASN A 111 -38.70 1.32 -23.80
CA ASN A 111 -39.52 0.15 -24.12
C ASN A 111 -38.58 -1.06 -24.28
N LEU A 112 -38.62 -1.98 -23.31
CA LEU A 112 -37.94 -3.25 -23.41
C LEU A 112 -38.91 -4.28 -23.99
N THR A 113 -38.76 -4.60 -25.27
CA THR A 113 -39.48 -5.74 -25.85
C THR A 113 -38.65 -7.01 -25.69
N MET A 114 -39.13 -7.92 -24.85
CA MET A 114 -38.53 -9.22 -24.61
C MET A 114 -39.33 -10.27 -25.39
N SER A 115 -38.76 -10.79 -26.47
CA SER A 115 -39.31 -11.96 -27.15
C SER A 115 -38.72 -13.21 -26.51
N LEU A 116 -39.46 -13.82 -25.58
CA LEU A 116 -39.11 -15.14 -25.05
C LEU A 116 -39.91 -16.13 -25.88
N ASN A 117 -39.28 -16.92 -26.75
CA ASN A 117 -40.03 -17.88 -27.56
C ASN A 117 -39.79 -19.29 -27.00
N SER A 118 -40.61 -19.75 -26.05
CA SER A 118 -40.47 -21.11 -25.50
C SER A 118 -41.29 -22.15 -26.27
N THR A 119 -41.10 -22.26 -27.58
CA THR A 119 -41.63 -23.42 -28.31
C THR A 119 -40.83 -24.71 -28.03
N SER A 120 -39.69 -24.60 -27.34
CA SER A 120 -38.82 -25.71 -26.95
C SER A 120 -39.01 -26.11 -25.47
N VAL A 121 -39.07 -27.42 -25.20
CA VAL A 121 -39.26 -28.05 -23.87
C VAL A 121 -38.07 -27.81 -22.91
N SER A 122 -37.05 -27.07 -23.35
CA SER A 122 -35.80 -26.82 -22.62
C SER A 122 -35.69 -25.44 -21.97
N CYS A 123 -36.65 -24.53 -22.18
CA CYS A 123 -36.63 -23.24 -21.47
C CYS A 123 -36.96 -23.43 -19.99
N PRO A 124 -36.29 -22.74 -19.05
CA PRO A 124 -36.62 -22.85 -17.64
C PRO A 124 -38.03 -22.33 -17.38
N LEU A 125 -38.87 -23.18 -16.77
CA LEU A 125 -40.21 -22.84 -16.33
C LEU A 125 -40.13 -21.75 -15.26
N ILE A 126 -40.83 -20.63 -15.47
CA ILE A 126 -40.99 -19.62 -14.43
C ILE A 126 -42.05 -20.14 -13.47
N ASN A 127 -41.60 -20.63 -12.33
CA ASN A 127 -42.44 -21.17 -11.27
C ASN A 127 -42.81 -20.07 -10.26
N ASN A 128 -43.60 -20.43 -9.25
CA ASN A 128 -43.99 -19.54 -8.17
C ASN A 128 -43.08 -19.67 -6.94
N THR A 129 -41.94 -20.36 -7.00
CA THR A 129 -40.99 -20.54 -5.89
C THR A 129 -39.74 -19.68 -6.05
N ASP A 130 -39.22 -19.56 -7.26
CA ASP A 130 -37.91 -18.98 -7.56
C ASP A 130 -38.02 -17.73 -8.43
N TRP A 131 -37.10 -16.79 -8.20
CA TRP A 131 -36.91 -15.64 -9.08
C TRP A 131 -35.99 -16.00 -10.23
N VAL A 132 -36.46 -15.82 -11.45
CA VAL A 132 -35.69 -16.08 -12.67
C VAL A 132 -35.15 -14.76 -13.21
N SER A 133 -33.82 -14.63 -13.29
CA SER A 133 -33.18 -13.45 -13.89
C SER A 133 -33.35 -13.44 -15.41
N ILE A 134 -33.82 -12.33 -15.96
CA ILE A 134 -34.16 -12.20 -17.39
C ILE A 134 -33.27 -11.20 -18.14
N GLY A 135 -32.45 -10.43 -17.42
CA GLY A 135 -31.45 -9.56 -18.00
C GLY A 135 -30.87 -8.55 -17.02
N THR A 136 -29.83 -7.86 -17.46
CA THR A 136 -29.14 -6.81 -16.70
C THR A 136 -29.01 -5.55 -17.55
N ILE A 137 -29.38 -4.40 -16.97
CA ILE A 137 -29.23 -3.08 -17.57
C ILE A 137 -28.07 -2.36 -16.88
N THR A 138 -27.21 -1.71 -17.65
CA THR A 138 -26.05 -0.96 -17.19
C THR A 138 -26.29 0.54 -17.36
N PHE A 139 -26.04 1.32 -16.32
CA PHE A 139 -26.11 2.78 -16.33
C PHE A 139 -24.79 3.41 -15.83
N ASN A 140 -24.43 4.59 -16.33
CA ASN A 140 -23.52 5.48 -15.60
C ASN A 140 -24.32 6.35 -14.63
N VAL A 141 -23.67 6.75 -13.55
CA VAL A 141 -24.26 7.63 -12.54
C VAL A 141 -23.77 9.05 -12.76
N LYS A 142 -24.69 10.00 -12.93
CA LYS A 142 -24.36 11.44 -13.05
C LYS A 142 -24.17 12.08 -11.67
N ASN A 143 -24.98 11.67 -10.69
CA ASN A 143 -25.00 12.19 -9.32
C ASN A 143 -24.96 11.03 -8.31
N PRO A 144 -23.76 10.57 -7.89
CA PRO A 144 -23.62 9.40 -7.00
C PRO A 144 -24.25 9.55 -5.62
N ASP A 145 -24.57 10.77 -5.19
CA ASP A 145 -25.18 11.06 -3.90
C ASP A 145 -26.72 10.93 -3.87
N GLY A 146 -27.36 10.70 -5.04
CA GLY A 146 -28.80 10.94 -5.22
C GLY A 146 -29.76 9.75 -5.07
N ASN A 147 -29.29 8.53 -4.78
CA ASN A 147 -30.09 7.29 -4.83
C ASN A 147 -30.97 7.22 -6.10
N PRO A 148 -30.38 6.96 -7.28
CA PRO A 148 -31.09 7.06 -8.54
C PRO A 148 -32.31 6.13 -8.59
N ALA A 149 -33.50 6.71 -8.74
CA ALA A 149 -34.74 5.95 -8.83
C ALA A 149 -34.90 5.28 -10.21
N LEU A 150 -35.20 3.99 -10.20
CA LEU A 150 -35.70 3.23 -11.34
C LEU A 150 -37.16 2.88 -11.07
N ASN A 151 -38.06 3.27 -11.97
CA ASN A 151 -39.50 3.08 -11.80
C ASN A 151 -40.09 2.27 -12.96
N PHE A 152 -41.02 1.38 -12.63
CA PHE A 152 -41.81 0.59 -13.57
C PHE A 152 -43.11 1.31 -13.87
N VAL A 153 -43.55 1.25 -15.12
CA VAL A 153 -44.87 1.76 -15.49
C VAL A 153 -45.80 0.54 -15.68
N PRO A 154 -46.47 0.07 -14.60
CA PRO A 154 -47.20 -1.21 -14.60
C PRO A 154 -48.37 -1.25 -15.59
N ASN A 155 -48.86 -0.09 -16.02
CA ASN A 155 -50.02 0.04 -16.91
C ASN A 155 -49.71 -0.32 -18.37
N PHE A 156 -48.43 -0.38 -18.75
CA PHE A 156 -48.01 -0.65 -20.14
C PHE A 156 -47.27 -1.99 -20.30
N SER A 157 -46.98 -2.70 -19.21
CA SER A 157 -46.31 -4.00 -19.28
C SER A 157 -47.31 -5.12 -19.59
N SER A 158 -47.16 -5.78 -20.74
CA SER A 158 -47.97 -6.93 -21.13
C SER A 158 -47.07 -8.08 -21.60
N PHE A 159 -47.33 -9.27 -21.08
CA PHE A 159 -46.71 -10.51 -21.54
C PHE A 159 -47.76 -11.36 -22.26
N ASN A 160 -47.43 -11.85 -23.45
CA ASN A 160 -48.28 -12.78 -24.18
C ASN A 160 -47.78 -14.21 -23.90
N ALA A 161 -48.60 -15.07 -23.29
CA ALA A 161 -48.24 -16.46 -23.04
C ALA A 161 -48.49 -17.33 -24.29
N VAL A 162 -47.64 -18.32 -24.55
CA VAL A 162 -47.77 -19.25 -25.71
C VAL A 162 -47.59 -20.70 -25.23
N PRO A 163 -48.38 -21.69 -25.69
CA PRO A 163 -49.84 -21.74 -25.73
C PRO A 163 -50.34 -22.71 -24.63
N ALA A 164 -50.90 -22.17 -23.56
CA ALA A 164 -51.84 -22.95 -22.72
C ALA A 164 -53.18 -22.24 -22.55
N ASN A 165 -53.22 -20.91 -22.66
CA ASN A 165 -54.42 -20.10 -22.80
C ASN A 165 -53.98 -18.77 -23.42
N ASN A 166 -54.76 -18.17 -24.33
CA ASN A 166 -54.54 -16.83 -24.89
C ASN A 166 -54.73 -15.71 -23.81
N GLY A 167 -54.15 -15.92 -22.63
CA GLY A 167 -54.24 -15.04 -21.48
C GLY A 167 -53.14 -14.00 -21.52
N VAL A 168 -53.52 -12.74 -21.39
CA VAL A 168 -52.59 -11.66 -21.08
C VAL A 168 -52.09 -11.88 -19.66
N VAL A 169 -50.78 -12.09 -19.48
CA VAL A 169 -50.19 -12.09 -18.15
C VAL A 169 -50.07 -10.65 -17.67
N ARG A 170 -50.73 -10.35 -16.55
CA ARG A 170 -50.71 -9.01 -15.94
C ARG A 170 -49.69 -8.97 -14.80
N ILE A 171 -48.88 -7.92 -14.75
CA ILE A 171 -47.99 -7.68 -13.60
C ILE A 171 -48.84 -7.09 -12.47
N GLN A 172 -48.96 -7.80 -11.34
CA GLN A 172 -49.77 -7.36 -10.21
C GLN A 172 -49.06 -6.30 -9.36
N THR A 173 -47.75 -6.44 -9.17
CA THR A 173 -46.92 -5.51 -8.38
C THR A 173 -45.48 -5.57 -8.88
N GLY A 174 -44.91 -4.42 -9.24
CA GLY A 174 -43.46 -4.26 -9.36
C GLY A 174 -42.89 -4.05 -7.97
N GLN A 175 -42.20 -5.05 -7.41
CA GLN A 175 -41.52 -4.90 -6.12
C GLN A 175 -40.08 -4.44 -6.37
N PHE A 176 -39.74 -3.25 -5.90
CA PHE A 176 -38.34 -2.80 -5.90
C PHE A 176 -37.66 -3.34 -4.65
N THR A 177 -36.83 -4.36 -4.82
CA THR A 177 -35.75 -4.66 -3.86
C THR A 177 -34.50 -3.89 -4.26
N GLY A 178 -34.63 -2.58 -4.35
CA GLY A 178 -33.47 -1.68 -4.30
C GLY A 178 -32.96 -1.67 -2.87
N VAL A 179 -31.65 -1.63 -2.68
CA VAL A 179 -31.05 -1.50 -1.36
C VAL A 179 -31.39 -0.09 -0.83
N ASN A 180 -32.58 0.08 -0.25
CA ASN A 180 -33.00 1.26 0.50
C ASN A 180 -32.30 1.27 1.86
N GLN A 181 -30.97 1.17 1.89
CA GLN A 181 -30.24 1.74 3.01
C GLN A 181 -29.88 3.16 2.63
N ALA A 182 -30.27 4.11 3.47
CA ALA A 182 -29.72 5.45 3.49
C ALA A 182 -28.20 5.32 3.70
N GLY A 183 -27.49 5.14 2.60
CA GLY A 183 -26.10 4.74 2.55
C GLY A 183 -25.74 4.75 1.08
N VAL A 184 -25.16 5.87 0.65
CA VAL A 184 -24.55 6.06 -0.68
C VAL A 184 -23.93 4.74 -1.11
N LEU A 185 -24.30 4.24 -2.30
CA LEU A 185 -23.61 3.13 -2.94
C LEU A 185 -22.17 3.59 -3.22
N ARG A 186 -21.32 3.48 -2.20
CA ARG A 186 -19.90 3.74 -2.30
C ARG A 186 -19.27 2.39 -2.48
N CYS A 187 -18.47 2.28 -3.53
CA CYS A 187 -17.48 1.24 -3.58
C CYS A 187 -16.66 1.31 -2.31
N ALA A 188 -16.53 0.18 -1.62
CA ALA A 188 -15.51 0.06 -0.59
C ALA A 188 -14.20 0.54 -1.23
N PRO A 189 -13.52 1.55 -0.66
CA PRO A 189 -12.28 2.06 -1.23
C PRO A 189 -11.35 0.87 -1.47
N VAL A 190 -10.96 0.64 -2.73
CA VAL A 190 -10.00 -0.42 -3.03
C VAL A 190 -8.66 0.06 -2.47
N CYS A 191 -8.31 -0.43 -1.29
CA CYS A 191 -7.09 -0.02 -0.61
C CYS A 191 -5.88 -0.60 -1.34
N SER A 192 -5.23 0.25 -2.14
CA SER A 192 -3.99 -0.06 -2.86
C SER A 192 -2.73 0.36 -2.10
N LEU A 193 -2.88 0.95 -0.91
CA LEU A 193 -1.77 1.41 -0.08
C LEU A 193 -0.91 0.21 0.35
N SER A 194 0.39 0.31 0.14
CA SER A 194 1.37 -0.69 0.54
C SER A 194 2.67 -0.02 0.98
N LEU A 195 3.32 -0.58 2.02
CA LEU A 195 4.65 -0.17 2.46
C LEU A 195 5.68 -1.08 1.80
N THR A 196 6.47 -0.54 0.86
CA THR A 196 7.34 -1.32 -0.04
C THR A 196 8.82 -1.29 0.37
N THR A 197 9.14 -0.72 1.54
CA THR A 197 10.51 -0.65 2.06
C THR A 197 11.07 -2.05 2.30
N PRO A 198 12.08 -2.53 1.55
CA PRO A 198 12.56 -3.91 1.67
C PRO A 198 13.47 -4.10 2.89
N SER A 199 14.32 -3.11 3.17
CA SER A 199 15.24 -3.08 4.30
C SER A 199 15.70 -1.65 4.56
N LEU A 200 16.28 -1.42 5.74
CA LEU A 200 16.83 -0.14 6.14
C LEU A 200 18.36 -0.24 6.23
N PRO A 201 19.10 0.78 5.75
CA PRO A 201 20.55 0.81 5.89
C PRO A 201 20.98 0.75 7.35
N VAL A 202 22.16 0.17 7.59
CA VAL A 202 22.80 0.15 8.92
C VAL A 202 23.16 1.58 9.32
N GLY A 203 22.73 2.00 10.51
CA GLY A 203 23.15 3.26 11.13
C GLY A 203 24.46 3.09 11.91
N GLN A 204 25.04 4.19 12.38
CA GLN A 204 26.23 4.17 13.22
C GLN A 204 26.03 5.12 14.40
N ALA A 205 26.36 4.65 15.61
CA ALA A 205 26.26 5.46 16.81
C ALA A 205 27.06 6.77 16.66
N GLY A 206 26.45 7.91 16.99
CA GLY A 206 27.05 9.24 16.86
C GLY A 206 26.99 9.84 15.45
N SER A 207 26.60 9.10 14.42
CA SER A 207 26.47 9.58 13.04
C SER A 207 25.01 9.86 12.68
N ALA A 208 24.76 10.93 11.92
CA ALA A 208 23.40 11.25 11.48
C ALA A 208 22.81 10.14 10.60
N TYR A 209 21.54 9.83 10.85
CA TYR A 209 20.74 8.88 10.09
C TYR A 209 19.57 9.62 9.45
N ASN A 210 19.27 9.33 8.19
CA ASN A 210 18.17 9.94 7.45
C ASN A 210 17.69 9.00 6.35
N GLN A 211 16.59 8.28 6.60
CA GLN A 211 16.05 7.29 5.67
C GLN A 211 14.55 7.45 5.51
N ALA A 212 14.09 7.59 4.26
CA ALA A 212 12.66 7.61 3.94
C ALA A 212 12.11 6.18 3.77
N LEU A 213 10.90 5.95 4.27
CA LEU A 213 10.14 4.74 3.97
C LEU A 213 9.49 4.86 2.58
N ALA A 214 9.63 3.80 1.78
CA ALA A 214 8.96 3.66 0.49
C ALA A 214 7.53 3.13 0.66
N VAL A 215 6.60 3.75 -0.06
CA VAL A 215 5.18 3.41 -0.13
C VAL A 215 4.72 3.43 -1.59
N SER A 216 3.69 2.64 -1.90
CA SER A 216 3.01 2.66 -3.20
C SER A 216 1.49 2.67 -3.02
N GLY A 217 0.77 3.31 -3.95
CA GLY A 217 -0.68 3.46 -3.85
C GLY A 217 -1.11 4.42 -2.73
N GLY A 218 -2.39 4.39 -2.39
CA GLY A 218 -2.99 5.27 -1.38
C GLY A 218 -3.21 6.72 -1.84
N THR A 219 -3.98 7.46 -1.05
CA THR A 219 -4.36 8.85 -1.31
C THR A 219 -3.74 9.80 -0.28
N ALA A 220 -2.97 10.78 -0.73
CA ALA A 220 -2.39 11.78 0.17
C ALA A 220 -3.48 12.59 0.93
N PRO A 221 -3.17 13.17 2.10
CA PRO A 221 -1.92 13.02 2.88
C PRO A 221 -1.76 11.62 3.50
N LEU A 222 -0.51 11.18 3.63
CA LEU A 222 -0.16 9.95 4.34
C LEU A 222 0.27 10.26 5.77
N ALA A 223 -0.11 9.38 6.70
CA ALA A 223 0.26 9.46 8.11
C ALA A 223 0.95 8.17 8.58
N TYR A 224 2.08 8.32 9.24
CA TYR A 224 2.99 7.25 9.66
C TYR A 224 3.06 7.16 11.18
N THR A 225 2.97 5.95 11.72
CA THR A 225 3.08 5.70 13.16
C THR A 225 3.82 4.40 13.43
N VAL A 226 4.52 4.32 14.57
CA VAL A 226 5.07 3.06 15.07
C VAL A 226 4.03 2.44 16.00
N VAL A 227 3.56 1.24 15.64
CA VAL A 227 2.49 0.53 16.36
C VAL A 227 3.00 -0.67 17.16
N GLY A 228 4.27 -1.05 16.98
CA GLY A 228 4.92 -2.10 17.75
C GLY A 228 6.44 -1.93 17.78
N GLY A 229 7.07 -2.38 18.86
CA GLY A 229 8.51 -2.20 19.07
C GLY A 229 8.93 -0.75 19.27
N SER A 230 10.21 -0.44 19.02
CA SER A 230 10.74 0.92 19.11
C SER A 230 11.92 1.12 18.16
N LEU A 231 12.13 2.36 17.74
CA LEU A 231 13.33 2.75 17.00
C LEU A 231 14.55 2.73 17.93
N PRO A 232 15.77 2.58 17.39
CA PRO A 232 16.99 2.77 18.16
C PRO A 232 17.00 4.14 18.86
N ALA A 233 17.53 4.19 20.09
CA ALA A 233 17.60 5.43 20.86
C ALA A 233 18.33 6.53 20.07
N GLY A 234 17.70 7.72 19.99
CA GLY A 234 18.20 8.85 19.21
C GLY A 234 17.63 8.95 17.78
N LEU A 235 16.83 7.96 17.34
CA LEU A 235 16.08 8.02 16.08
C LEU A 235 14.58 8.26 16.32
N SER A 236 13.93 8.92 15.35
CA SER A 236 12.51 9.20 15.36
C SER A 236 11.90 9.06 13.96
N LEU A 237 10.63 8.68 13.88
CA LEU A 237 9.86 8.63 12.64
C LEU A 237 9.04 9.92 12.50
N SER A 238 9.20 10.62 11.38
CA SER A 238 8.34 11.75 11.03
C SER A 238 6.94 11.26 10.65
N PRO A 239 5.88 11.70 11.34
CA PRO A 239 4.53 11.19 11.12
C PRO A 239 3.91 11.62 9.79
N THR A 240 4.46 12.61 9.10
CA THR A 240 3.91 13.15 7.85
C THR A 240 4.77 12.87 6.62
N THR A 241 6.07 12.67 6.80
CA THR A 241 6.99 12.41 5.67
C THR A 241 7.46 10.96 5.60
N GLY A 242 7.22 10.16 6.64
CA GLY A 242 7.70 8.77 6.70
C GLY A 242 9.23 8.67 6.78
N VAL A 243 9.92 9.76 7.11
CA VAL A 243 11.39 9.80 7.25
C VAL A 243 11.78 9.42 8.66
N ILE A 244 12.64 8.42 8.78
CA ILE A 244 13.34 8.06 10.02
C ILE A 244 14.63 8.86 10.09
N SER A 245 14.77 9.70 11.09
CA SER A 245 15.93 10.56 11.24
C SER A 245 16.37 10.77 12.69
N GLY A 246 17.62 11.18 12.86
CA GLY A 246 18.24 11.47 14.15
C GLY A 246 19.68 10.99 14.20
N THR A 247 20.22 10.81 15.40
CA THR A 247 21.57 10.31 15.62
C THR A 247 21.48 9.17 16.65
N PRO A 248 21.69 7.91 16.25
CA PRO A 248 21.59 6.81 17.19
C PRO A 248 22.71 6.92 18.24
N THR A 249 22.42 6.56 19.48
CA THR A 249 23.37 6.77 20.59
C THR A 249 24.23 5.56 20.90
N LEU A 250 23.73 4.35 20.61
CA LEU A 250 24.37 3.08 20.96
C LEU A 250 24.26 2.10 19.79
N ALA A 251 25.20 1.16 19.74
CA ALA A 251 25.13 0.03 18.83
C ALA A 251 24.05 -0.95 19.32
N THR A 252 23.03 -1.17 18.50
CA THR A 252 21.90 -2.05 18.81
C THR A 252 21.15 -2.44 17.54
N THR A 253 20.45 -3.57 17.58
CA THR A 253 19.47 -3.93 16.57
C THR A 253 18.09 -3.90 17.21
N THR A 254 17.19 -3.08 16.67
CA THR A 254 15.79 -3.05 17.10
C THR A 254 14.86 -3.38 15.94
N SER A 255 13.78 -4.09 16.26
CA SER A 255 12.68 -4.36 15.34
C SER A 255 11.46 -3.54 15.76
N PHE A 256 10.74 -3.01 14.78
CA PHE A 256 9.54 -2.20 14.99
C PHE A 256 8.56 -2.38 13.82
N THR A 257 7.29 -2.14 14.09
CA THR A 257 6.22 -2.22 13.09
C THR A 257 5.71 -0.82 12.78
N VAL A 258 5.76 -0.44 11.51
CA VAL A 258 5.22 0.84 11.03
C VAL A 258 3.85 0.61 10.43
N LEU A 259 2.90 1.46 10.81
CA LEU A 259 1.59 1.62 10.20
C LEU A 259 1.61 2.91 9.36
N VAL A 260 1.27 2.79 8.08
CA VAL A 260 0.93 3.93 7.23
C VAL A 260 -0.56 3.95 6.96
N THR A 261 -1.17 5.12 7.06
CA THR A 261 -2.58 5.38 6.77
C THR A 261 -2.69 6.51 5.75
N ASP A 262 -3.71 6.46 4.91
CA ASP A 262 -3.99 7.49 3.91
C ASP A 262 -5.26 8.29 4.25
N SER A 263 -5.58 9.31 3.45
CA SER A 263 -6.74 10.18 3.70
C SER A 263 -8.09 9.50 3.51
N GLN A 264 -8.12 8.33 2.86
CA GLN A 264 -9.30 7.51 2.62
C GLN A 264 -9.45 6.37 3.64
N SER A 265 -8.68 6.42 4.74
CA SER A 265 -8.65 5.42 5.81
C SER A 265 -8.13 4.04 5.38
N CYS A 266 -7.41 3.96 4.26
CA CYS A 266 -6.65 2.78 3.91
C CYS A 266 -5.39 2.69 4.75
N SER A 267 -5.02 1.47 5.14
CA SER A 267 -3.88 1.21 6.01
C SER A 267 -2.99 0.10 5.49
N ALA A 268 -1.68 0.25 5.62
CA ALA A 268 -0.70 -0.81 5.41
C ALA A 268 0.28 -0.87 6.58
N GLN A 269 0.73 -2.08 6.93
CA GLN A 269 1.72 -2.29 7.97
C GLN A 269 2.88 -3.13 7.47
N SER A 270 4.07 -2.88 7.99
CA SER A 270 5.22 -3.76 7.79
C SER A 270 6.12 -3.76 9.01
N ALA A 271 6.72 -4.92 9.28
CA ALA A 271 7.77 -5.07 10.27
C ALA A 271 9.12 -4.73 9.63
N LEU A 272 9.87 -3.85 10.27
CA LEU A 272 11.19 -3.40 9.85
C LEU A 272 12.17 -3.57 11.00
N SER A 273 13.46 -3.54 10.68
CA SER A 273 14.53 -3.49 11.66
C SER A 273 15.59 -2.49 11.25
N ILE A 274 16.20 -1.86 12.25
CA ILE A 274 17.40 -1.03 12.06
C ILE A 274 18.49 -1.63 12.93
N THR A 275 19.62 -1.92 12.31
CA THR A 275 20.87 -2.23 12.99
C THR A 275 21.71 -0.95 13.06
N THR A 276 22.25 -0.67 14.23
CA THR A 276 23.19 0.44 14.46
C THR A 276 24.51 -0.14 14.93
N SER A 277 25.60 0.22 14.26
CA SER A 277 26.96 -0.19 14.62
C SER A 277 27.59 0.77 15.62
N ALA A 278 28.63 0.32 16.31
CA ALA A 278 29.39 1.18 17.21
C ALA A 278 30.16 2.25 16.41
N ALA A 279 30.36 3.41 17.02
CA ALA A 279 31.31 4.39 16.48
C ALA A 279 32.72 3.77 16.46
N PRO A 280 33.55 4.08 15.46
CA PRO A 280 34.91 3.56 15.39
C PRO A 280 35.71 4.21 16.54
N VAL A 281 36.36 3.39 17.37
CA VAL A 281 37.20 3.90 18.46
C VAL A 281 38.55 4.35 17.90
N CYS A 282 39.04 5.52 18.33
CA CYS A 282 40.39 5.93 17.98
C CYS A 282 41.42 5.17 18.83
N SER A 283 42.49 4.71 18.20
CA SER A 283 43.64 4.12 18.89
C SER A 283 44.98 4.71 18.44
N LEU A 284 45.94 4.71 19.36
CA LEU A 284 47.27 5.29 19.23
C LEU A 284 48.32 4.35 19.84
N SER A 285 49.40 4.10 19.08
CA SER A 285 50.63 3.49 19.57
C SER A 285 51.86 4.22 19.03
N ALA A 286 52.97 4.18 19.77
CA ALA A 286 54.19 4.88 19.43
C ALA A 286 55.41 3.95 19.53
N VAL A 287 56.21 3.90 18.48
CA VAL A 287 57.53 3.26 18.49
C VAL A 287 58.58 4.35 18.44
N VAL A 288 59.54 4.31 19.36
CA VAL A 288 60.49 5.40 19.59
C VAL A 288 61.91 4.90 19.47
N THR A 289 62.78 5.75 18.93
CA THR A 289 64.18 5.46 18.64
C THR A 289 65.02 6.63 19.14
N PRO A 290 65.82 6.45 20.21
CA PRO A 290 66.74 7.48 20.67
C PRO A 290 67.84 7.70 19.62
N GLY A 291 68.10 8.96 19.27
CA GLY A 291 69.24 9.34 18.44
C GLY A 291 70.57 9.22 19.17
N LEU A 292 71.67 9.63 18.53
CA LEU A 292 73.00 9.65 19.15
C LEU A 292 73.16 10.84 20.10
N CYS A 293 74.08 10.72 21.06
CA CYS A 293 74.49 11.83 21.92
C CYS A 293 75.29 12.88 21.12
N SER A 294 74.91 14.15 21.26
CA SER A 294 75.62 15.31 20.73
C SER A 294 76.68 15.79 21.72
N THR A 295 77.95 15.68 21.33
CA THR A 295 79.11 16.03 22.18
C THR A 295 79.18 17.51 22.53
N ALA A 296 78.50 18.39 21.79
CA ALA A 296 78.49 19.83 22.05
C ALA A 296 77.71 20.21 23.32
N ASN A 297 76.67 19.45 23.67
CA ASN A 297 75.71 19.81 24.72
C ASN A 297 75.22 18.62 25.57
N ASN A 298 75.76 17.41 25.36
CA ASN A 298 75.34 16.17 26.03
C ASN A 298 73.82 15.91 25.92
N GLN A 299 73.26 16.20 24.76
CA GLN A 299 71.84 16.00 24.46
C GLN A 299 71.64 15.09 23.26
N TYR A 300 70.44 14.55 23.10
CA TYR A 300 70.02 13.78 21.93
C TYR A 300 68.62 14.21 21.46
N THR A 301 68.27 13.76 20.26
CA THR A 301 66.92 13.89 19.70
C THR A 301 66.26 12.51 19.69
N LEU A 302 65.10 12.41 20.32
CA LEU A 302 64.24 11.23 20.25
C LEU A 302 63.36 11.34 19.00
N THR A 303 63.37 10.34 18.13
CA THR A 303 62.45 10.26 17.00
C THR A 303 61.54 9.05 17.15
N GLY A 304 60.41 9.05 16.44
CA GLY A 304 59.51 7.90 16.47
C GLY A 304 58.43 7.93 15.43
N THR A 305 57.79 6.78 15.25
CA THR A 305 56.63 6.57 14.39
C THR A 305 55.41 6.31 15.25
N LEU A 306 54.34 7.05 14.98
CA LEU A 306 53.03 6.92 15.56
C LEU A 306 52.16 6.11 14.61
N SER A 307 51.49 5.08 15.12
CA SER A 307 50.47 4.31 14.41
C SER A 307 49.12 4.67 14.99
N LEU A 308 48.19 5.09 14.14
CA LEU A 308 46.85 5.53 14.53
C LEU A 308 45.76 4.74 13.80
N THR A 309 44.63 4.53 14.48
CA THR A 309 43.41 3.99 13.88
C THR A 309 42.25 4.93 14.19
N ASN A 310 41.39 5.23 13.21
CA ASN A 310 40.27 6.18 13.34
C ASN A 310 40.69 7.53 13.96
N ALA A 311 41.86 8.05 13.57
CA ALA A 311 42.40 9.28 14.12
C ALA A 311 41.45 10.46 13.90
N THR A 312 41.24 11.25 14.96
CA THR A 312 40.51 12.52 14.85
C THR A 312 41.52 13.65 14.59
N ALA A 313 41.13 14.64 13.78
CA ALA A 313 41.99 15.79 13.52
C ALA A 313 42.28 16.55 14.83
N GLY A 314 43.54 16.87 15.09
CA GLY A 314 43.93 17.53 16.34
C GLY A 314 45.43 17.66 16.55
N SER A 315 45.80 18.16 17.72
CA SER A 315 47.17 18.32 18.16
C SER A 315 47.55 17.18 19.10
N LEU A 316 48.41 16.27 18.62
CA LEU A 316 48.94 15.18 19.42
C LEU A 316 50.14 15.69 20.22
N LEU A 317 50.07 15.55 21.55
CA LEU A 317 51.14 15.94 22.46
C LEU A 317 52.08 14.75 22.68
N ILE A 318 53.37 14.96 22.47
CA ILE A 318 54.47 14.08 22.86
C ILE A 318 55.18 14.74 24.04
N ALA A 319 55.38 14.02 25.14
CA ALA A 319 56.07 14.56 26.31
C ALA A 319 56.98 13.52 26.97
N ASP A 320 58.20 13.93 27.30
CA ASP A 320 59.14 13.19 28.13
C ASP A 320 59.69 14.14 29.22
N GLY A 321 59.31 13.88 30.47
CA GLY A 321 59.58 14.76 31.60
C GLY A 321 59.06 16.18 31.35
N ASN A 322 59.98 17.15 31.27
CA ASN A 322 59.67 18.57 31.07
C ASN A 322 59.71 19.01 29.60
N LEU A 323 60.11 18.13 28.69
CA LEU A 323 60.18 18.43 27.26
C LEU A 323 58.95 17.89 26.55
N SER A 324 58.42 18.67 25.62
CA SER A 324 57.25 18.29 24.84
C SER A 324 57.30 18.81 23.41
N ALA A 325 56.65 18.08 22.50
CA ALA A 325 56.43 18.47 21.12
C ALA A 325 54.96 18.24 20.74
N ILE A 326 54.49 18.97 19.73
CA ILE A 326 53.14 18.80 19.18
C ILE A 326 53.25 18.35 17.72
N VAL A 327 52.51 17.31 17.37
CA VAL A 327 52.34 16.84 15.99
C VAL A 327 50.90 17.09 15.57
N SER A 328 50.71 17.74 14.41
CA SER A 328 49.38 17.94 13.85
C SER A 328 48.93 16.65 13.16
N ILE A 329 47.76 16.15 13.57
CA ILE A 329 47.14 14.95 13.03
C ILE A 329 45.91 15.35 12.21
N THR A 330 45.77 14.80 11.00
CA THR A 330 44.56 14.96 10.19
C THR A 330 43.58 13.81 10.44
N ALA A 331 42.30 14.03 10.14
CA ALA A 331 41.28 13.00 10.30
C ALA A 331 41.62 11.77 9.44
N ASN A 332 41.48 10.57 10.03
CA ASN A 332 41.79 9.28 9.42
C ASN A 332 43.26 9.07 9.03
N GLN A 333 44.18 9.90 9.53
CA GLN A 333 45.61 9.64 9.38
C GLN A 333 45.98 8.33 10.07
N THR A 334 46.73 7.48 9.38
CA THR A 334 47.12 6.14 9.88
C THR A 334 48.52 6.12 10.48
N THR A 335 49.40 7.03 10.04
CA THR A 335 50.77 7.15 10.56
C THR A 335 51.22 8.59 10.64
N ALA A 336 52.07 8.90 11.62
CA ALA A 336 52.76 10.17 11.75
C ALA A 336 54.17 9.96 12.32
N SER A 337 55.08 10.88 12.08
CA SER A 337 56.41 10.87 12.71
C SER A 337 56.57 12.07 13.64
N PHE A 338 57.40 11.91 14.67
CA PHE A 338 57.73 12.99 15.59
C PHE A 338 59.24 13.06 15.84
N SER A 339 59.66 14.23 16.33
CA SER A 339 61.03 14.51 16.78
C SER A 339 60.96 15.37 18.04
N LEU A 340 61.64 14.94 19.11
CA LEU A 340 61.75 15.65 20.38
C LEU A 340 63.23 15.85 20.70
N ALA A 341 63.71 17.08 20.56
CA ALA A 341 65.11 17.45 20.77
C ALA A 341 65.37 18.00 22.18
N GLY A 342 66.63 17.99 22.59
CA GLY A 342 67.08 18.62 23.84
C GLY A 342 67.07 17.71 25.08
N LEU A 343 66.80 16.42 24.89
CA LEU A 343 66.81 15.42 25.96
C LEU A 343 68.25 15.14 26.41
N THR A 344 68.47 14.91 27.70
CA THR A 344 69.82 14.71 28.26
C THR A 344 70.30 13.28 28.11
N SER A 345 71.51 13.08 27.57
CA SER A 345 72.12 11.75 27.46
C SER A 345 72.74 11.31 28.80
N ASP A 346 72.12 10.34 29.45
CA ASP A 346 72.48 9.85 30.79
C ASP A 346 72.58 8.32 30.91
N GLY A 347 72.24 7.57 29.85
CA GLY A 347 72.20 6.11 29.87
C GLY A 347 71.05 5.52 30.68
N ALA A 348 70.12 6.33 31.19
CA ALA A 348 69.03 5.90 32.04
C ALA A 348 67.77 5.52 31.24
N ALA A 349 66.82 4.86 31.90
CA ALA A 349 65.50 4.60 31.34
C ALA A 349 64.62 5.84 31.44
N HIS A 350 64.02 6.25 30.31
CA HIS A 350 63.08 7.36 30.20
C HIS A 350 61.74 6.87 29.67
N THR A 351 60.67 7.64 29.89
CA THR A 351 59.32 7.30 29.44
C THR A 351 58.72 8.47 28.69
N VAL A 352 58.50 8.25 27.40
CA VAL A 352 57.78 9.21 26.56
C VAL A 352 56.30 8.85 26.55
N SER A 353 55.48 9.85 26.86
CA SER A 353 54.04 9.78 26.80
C SER A 353 53.53 10.45 25.51
N THR A 354 52.50 9.86 24.92
CA THR A 354 51.80 10.44 23.78
C THR A 354 50.30 10.44 24.04
N SER A 355 49.66 11.56 23.73
CA SER A 355 48.22 11.75 23.95
C SER A 355 47.59 12.53 22.81
N LEU A 356 46.43 12.03 22.36
CA LEU A 356 45.57 12.68 21.38
C LEU A 356 44.13 12.56 21.87
N THR A 357 43.43 13.69 21.96
CA THR A 357 42.03 13.73 22.42
C THR A 357 41.16 12.79 21.58
N GLY A 358 40.37 11.95 22.26
CA GLY A 358 39.50 10.95 21.62
C GLY A 358 40.16 9.60 21.36
N CYS A 359 41.48 9.48 21.54
CA CYS A 359 42.24 8.22 21.44
C CYS A 359 42.70 7.75 22.82
N ASN A 360 43.24 6.52 22.90
CA ASN A 360 43.90 6.08 24.13
C ASN A 360 45.20 6.87 24.37
N ASN A 361 45.54 7.10 25.64
CA ASN A 361 46.87 7.56 26.02
C ASN A 361 47.83 6.37 25.97
N THR A 362 49.05 6.59 25.46
CA THR A 362 50.07 5.53 25.39
C THR A 362 51.43 6.08 25.80
N SER A 363 52.28 5.21 26.34
CA SER A 363 53.64 5.54 26.76
C SER A 363 54.61 4.46 26.32
N SER A 364 55.81 4.88 25.94
CA SER A 364 56.89 3.97 25.55
C SER A 364 58.12 4.26 26.39
N THR A 365 58.70 3.22 26.97
CA THR A 365 59.97 3.32 27.71
C THR A 365 61.14 3.05 26.77
N TYR A 366 62.22 3.80 26.93
CA TYR A 366 63.46 3.60 26.17
C TYR A 366 64.67 3.93 27.03
N ILE A 367 65.85 3.47 26.61
CA ILE A 367 67.12 3.80 27.27
C ILE A 367 67.77 4.95 26.51
N SER A 368 68.10 6.04 27.20
CA SER A 368 68.80 7.16 26.58
C SER A 368 70.23 6.75 26.19
N PRO A 369 70.86 7.43 25.23
CA PRO A 369 72.27 7.22 24.95
C PRO A 369 73.12 7.51 26.19
N GLN A 370 74.24 6.78 26.32
CA GLN A 370 75.25 7.08 27.33
C GLN A 370 75.75 8.52 27.17
N SER A 371 76.08 9.16 28.29
CA SER A 371 76.66 10.51 28.30
C SER A 371 77.92 10.56 27.44
N CYS A 372 78.00 11.58 26.59
CA CYS A 372 79.17 11.88 25.77
C CYS A 372 79.83 13.20 26.18
N ALA A 373 79.46 13.73 27.36
CA ALA A 373 80.15 14.85 27.97
C ALA A 373 81.62 14.47 28.21
N LEU A 374 82.54 15.27 27.66
CA LEU A 374 83.94 15.15 28.04
C LEU A 374 84.05 15.39 29.56
N PRO A 375 84.76 14.55 30.32
CA PRO A 375 85.04 14.88 31.71
C PRO A 375 85.71 16.25 31.77
N PRO A 376 85.35 17.11 32.74
CA PRO A 376 85.98 18.42 32.85
C PRO A 376 87.50 18.21 32.92
N CYS A 377 88.27 18.92 32.08
CA CYS A 377 89.73 19.00 32.20
C CYS A 377 90.03 19.37 33.66
N LEU A 378 90.45 18.41 34.48
CA LEU A 378 91.13 18.72 35.72
C LEU A 378 92.39 19.46 35.28
N SER A 379 92.60 20.66 35.83
CA SER A 379 93.46 21.73 35.31
C SER A 379 94.96 21.41 35.25
N THR A 380 95.35 20.14 35.32
CA THR A 380 96.74 19.68 35.35
C THR A 380 97.21 19.03 34.05
N ASP A 381 96.33 18.64 33.10
CA ASP A 381 96.75 17.88 31.90
C ASP A 381 96.34 18.47 30.53
N CYS A 382 95.80 19.69 30.47
CA CYS A 382 95.35 20.27 29.19
C CYS A 382 96.41 21.23 28.60
N ILE A 383 97.20 20.76 27.63
CA ILE A 383 98.14 21.57 26.85
C ILE A 383 97.36 22.36 25.78
N PRO A 384 97.41 23.70 25.77
CA PRO A 384 96.83 24.49 24.68
C PRO A 384 97.62 24.27 23.39
N ILE A 385 96.99 23.70 22.36
CA ILE A 385 97.57 23.63 21.01
C ILE A 385 97.14 24.89 20.26
N THR A 386 98.08 25.82 20.05
CA THR A 386 97.89 26.98 19.18
C THR A 386 98.09 26.54 17.73
N VAL A 387 97.01 26.46 16.95
CA VAL A 387 97.11 26.19 15.50
C VAL A 387 97.20 27.53 14.76
N SER A 388 98.41 27.91 14.33
CA SER A 388 98.61 29.02 13.40
C SER A 388 98.55 28.50 11.95
N ARG A 389 97.68 29.10 11.13
CA ARG A 389 97.69 28.88 9.66
C ARG A 389 99.02 29.41 9.10
N LEU A 390 99.74 28.56 8.37
CA LEU A 390 100.87 28.95 7.52
C LEU A 390 100.37 29.67 6.26
#